data_AF-A0A7S2P125-F1
#
_entry.id   AF-A0A7S2P125-F1
#
_cell.length_a   1.000
_cell.length_b   1.000
_cell.length_c   1.000
_cell.angle_alpha   90.00
_cell.angle_beta   90.00
_cell.angle_gamma   90.00
#
_symmetry.space_group_name_H-M   'P 1'
#
loop_
_entity.id
_entity.type
_entity.pdbx_description
1 polymer ?
#
loop_
_entity_poly.entity_id
_entity_poly.type
_entity_poly.pdbx_seq_one_letter_code
_entity_poly.pdbx_strand_id
1 'polypeptide(L)'
;SPETEAPALFVLSDELNLTALCLKRNPKAYGAWFHRKWSISVYMKQNGNSSIESLLANELELCSEFLTLDERNFHCWNYRRFVISCLISFFSSSKVAEKLIPNGSWNCCSHIMGPQLADFNTTVDIGLDSGLETLMSDSNITSIITSEWDFTGLKIENNFSNYSAFHYRSKLLPLILSLQGAKDRGLKLAADELEIIHQAIYTEPDDQSAWWYYR
;
A
#
# COMPACT_ATOMS: atom_id res chain seq x y z
N SER A 1 -20.11 -17.62 -42.50
CA SER A 1 -19.40 -16.49 -41.88
C SER A 1 -19.08 -16.86 -40.46
N PRO A 2 -17.84 -16.70 -39.98
CA PRO A 2 -17.64 -16.68 -38.55
C PRO A 2 -18.22 -15.35 -38.06
N GLU A 3 -19.26 -15.45 -37.24
CA GLU A 3 -19.79 -14.32 -36.49
C GLU A 3 -18.62 -13.71 -35.71
N THR A 4 -18.32 -12.44 -35.99
CA THR A 4 -17.45 -11.63 -35.15
C THR A 4 -18.20 -11.41 -33.84
N GLU A 5 -18.07 -12.35 -32.90
CA GLU A 5 -18.46 -12.13 -31.50
C GLU A 5 -17.78 -10.84 -31.06
N ALA A 6 -18.59 -9.84 -30.71
CA ALA A 6 -18.08 -8.61 -30.13
C ALA A 6 -17.23 -8.99 -28.90
N PRO A 7 -16.03 -8.40 -28.73
CA PRO A 7 -15.21 -8.71 -27.56
C PRO A 7 -16.05 -8.49 -26.30
N ALA A 8 -16.05 -9.49 -25.40
CA ALA A 8 -16.80 -9.42 -24.16
C ALA A 8 -16.53 -8.07 -23.46
N LEU A 9 -17.60 -7.32 -23.19
CA LEU A 9 -17.51 -6.01 -22.57
C LEU A 9 -16.90 -6.17 -21.16
N PHE A 10 -15.84 -5.43 -20.87
CA PHE A 10 -15.25 -5.41 -19.53
C PHE A 10 -16.25 -4.80 -18.52
N VAL A 11 -16.66 -5.59 -17.54
CA VAL A 11 -17.54 -5.16 -16.45
C VAL A 11 -16.81 -5.35 -15.12
N LEU A 12 -16.40 -4.25 -14.48
CA LEU A 12 -15.57 -4.31 -13.27
C LEU A 12 -16.20 -5.18 -12.16
N SER A 13 -17.52 -5.08 -11.94
CA SER A 13 -18.20 -5.85 -10.89
C SER A 13 -18.05 -7.36 -11.07
N ASP A 14 -18.06 -7.83 -12.31
CA ASP A 14 -17.93 -9.26 -12.63
C ASP A 14 -16.51 -9.74 -12.34
N GLU A 15 -15.51 -8.93 -12.69
CA GLU A 15 -14.10 -9.23 -12.42
C GLU A 15 -13.77 -9.19 -10.91
N LEU A 16 -14.36 -8.25 -10.17
CA LEU A 16 -14.20 -8.19 -8.72
C LEU A 16 -14.89 -9.38 -8.03
N ASN A 17 -16.06 -9.81 -8.51
CA ASN A 17 -16.73 -10.99 -7.97
C ASN A 17 -15.93 -12.28 -8.24
N LEU A 18 -15.44 -12.46 -9.47
CA LEU A 18 -14.61 -13.60 -9.85
C LEU A 18 -13.36 -13.72 -8.95
N THR A 19 -12.64 -12.60 -8.79
CA THR A 19 -11.42 -12.58 -7.97
C THR A 19 -11.72 -12.76 -6.49
N ALA A 20 -12.82 -12.22 -5.97
CA ALA A 20 -13.26 -12.45 -4.60
C ALA A 20 -13.54 -13.94 -4.32
N LEU A 21 -14.24 -14.64 -5.23
CA LEU A 21 -14.48 -16.08 -5.12
C LEU A 21 -13.17 -16.89 -5.13
N CYS A 22 -12.23 -16.53 -6.02
CA CYS A 22 -10.92 -17.17 -6.07
C CYS A 22 -10.13 -16.98 -4.77
N LEU A 23 -10.10 -15.75 -4.25
CA LEU A 23 -9.36 -15.40 -3.04
C LEU A 23 -9.98 -15.99 -1.77
N LYS A 24 -11.31 -16.11 -1.71
CA LYS A 24 -11.99 -16.82 -0.62
C LYS A 24 -11.59 -18.30 -0.56
N ARG A 25 -11.35 -18.92 -1.72
CA ARG A 25 -10.89 -20.32 -1.80
C ARG A 25 -9.38 -20.44 -1.54
N ASN A 26 -8.58 -19.52 -2.06
CA ASN A 26 -7.14 -19.48 -1.86
C ASN A 26 -6.67 -18.02 -1.69
N PRO A 27 -6.51 -17.54 -0.45
CA PRO A 27 -6.08 -16.18 -0.14
C PRO A 27 -4.69 -15.81 -0.67
N LYS A 28 -3.89 -16.80 -1.08
CA LYS A 28 -2.53 -16.65 -1.63
C LYS A 28 -2.49 -16.85 -3.14
N ALA A 29 -3.65 -16.88 -3.81
CA ALA A 29 -3.74 -17.00 -5.25
C ALA A 29 -3.18 -15.75 -5.96
N TYR A 30 -1.91 -15.80 -6.34
CA TYR A 30 -1.22 -14.71 -7.02
C TYR A 30 -1.97 -14.20 -8.27
N GLY A 31 -2.47 -15.11 -9.11
CA GLY A 31 -3.22 -14.75 -10.32
C GLY A 31 -4.49 -13.94 -10.04
N ALA A 32 -5.21 -14.28 -8.96
CA ALA A 32 -6.42 -13.56 -8.57
C ALA A 32 -6.09 -12.14 -8.08
N TRP A 33 -5.07 -11.98 -7.24
CA TRP A 33 -4.59 -10.67 -6.82
C TRP A 33 -4.09 -9.82 -7.99
N PHE A 34 -3.34 -10.42 -8.92
CA PHE A 34 -2.83 -9.73 -10.10
C PHE A 34 -3.97 -9.24 -11.00
N HIS A 35 -4.92 -10.11 -11.30
CA HIS A 35 -6.09 -9.77 -12.10
C HIS A 35 -6.92 -8.66 -11.45
N ARG A 36 -7.14 -8.73 -10.14
CA ARG A 36 -7.89 -7.70 -9.39
C ARG A 36 -7.23 -6.32 -9.50
N LYS A 37 -5.90 -6.24 -9.35
CA LYS A 37 -5.13 -4.99 -9.58
C LYS A 37 -5.29 -4.47 -11.00
N TRP A 38 -5.20 -5.35 -11.99
CA TRP A 38 -5.36 -4.99 -13.40
C TRP A 38 -6.76 -4.41 -13.67
N SER A 39 -7.81 -5.07 -13.19
CA SER A 39 -9.20 -4.64 -13.38
C SER A 39 -9.45 -3.24 -12.80
N ILE A 40 -8.97 -2.97 -11.57
CA ILE A 40 -9.06 -1.63 -10.96
C ILE A 40 -8.30 -0.59 -11.80
N SER A 41 -7.08 -0.93 -12.23
CA SER A 41 -6.25 -0.03 -13.01
C SER A 41 -6.88 0.33 -14.36
N VAL A 42 -7.54 -0.63 -15.02
CA VAL A 42 -8.30 -0.40 -16.25
C VAL A 42 -9.50 0.50 -15.98
N TYR A 43 -10.27 0.21 -14.93
CA TYR A 43 -11.45 1.00 -14.58
C TYR A 43 -11.12 2.46 -14.27
N MET A 44 -10.08 2.71 -13.46
CA MET A 44 -9.64 4.06 -13.11
C MET A 44 -9.19 4.88 -14.32
N LYS A 45 -8.62 4.25 -15.36
CA LYS A 45 -8.23 4.93 -16.60
C LYS A 45 -9.42 5.30 -17.48
N GLN A 46 -10.53 4.56 -17.37
CA GLN A 46 -11.69 4.68 -18.25
C GLN A 46 -12.82 5.55 -17.68
N ASN A 47 -12.85 5.78 -16.35
CA ASN A 47 -13.99 6.37 -15.66
C ASN A 47 -13.63 7.64 -14.85
N GLY A 48 -14.54 8.61 -14.85
CA GLY A 48 -14.39 9.89 -14.13
C GLY A 48 -14.89 9.85 -12.68
N ASN A 49 -13.92 9.89 -11.78
CA ASN A 49 -13.85 10.38 -10.41
C ASN A 49 -14.78 9.83 -9.29
N SER A 50 -16.08 10.11 -9.23
CA SER A 50 -16.83 9.92 -7.97
C SER A 50 -17.06 8.46 -7.53
N SER A 51 -17.03 7.49 -8.46
CA SER A 51 -17.11 6.07 -8.11
C SER A 51 -15.78 5.46 -7.64
N ILE A 52 -14.65 6.11 -7.91
CA ILE A 52 -13.32 5.56 -7.66
C ILE A 52 -12.99 5.57 -6.16
N GLU A 53 -13.33 6.65 -5.46
CA GLU A 53 -13.07 6.74 -4.01
C GLU A 53 -13.78 5.62 -3.24
N SER A 54 -15.09 5.46 -3.47
CA SER A 54 -15.90 4.38 -2.87
C SER A 54 -15.38 2.99 -3.24
N LEU A 55 -14.98 2.79 -4.50
CA LEU A 55 -14.37 1.54 -4.93
C LEU A 55 -13.10 1.23 -4.12
N LEU A 56 -12.17 2.18 -4.02
CA LEU A 56 -10.91 1.98 -3.31
C LEU A 56 -11.13 1.80 -1.80
N ALA A 57 -12.10 2.49 -1.21
CA ALA A 57 -12.49 2.27 0.18
C ALA A 57 -12.97 0.83 0.43
N ASN A 58 -13.84 0.29 -0.42
CA ASN A 58 -14.29 -1.11 -0.33
C ASN A 58 -13.11 -2.10 -0.47
N GLU A 59 -12.11 -1.77 -1.30
CA GLU A 59 -10.93 -2.62 -1.45
C GLU A 59 -10.01 -2.57 -0.20
N LEU A 60 -9.94 -1.45 0.52
CA LEU A 60 -9.25 -1.37 1.82
C LEU A 60 -9.99 -2.16 2.91
N GLU A 61 -11.31 -2.17 2.89
CA GLU A 61 -12.12 -3.01 3.79
C GLU A 61 -11.84 -4.49 3.53
N LEU A 62 -11.87 -4.91 2.25
CA LEU A 62 -11.49 -6.27 1.86
C LEU A 62 -10.08 -6.63 2.36
N CYS A 63 -9.11 -5.74 2.21
CA CYS A 63 -7.76 -5.97 2.75
C CYS A 63 -7.79 -6.20 4.27
N SER A 64 -8.61 -5.45 4.99
CA SER A 64 -8.73 -5.53 6.44
C SER A 64 -9.33 -6.87 6.87
N GLU A 65 -10.33 -7.39 6.13
CA GLU A 65 -10.88 -8.74 6.34
C GLU A 65 -9.82 -9.83 6.12
N PHE A 66 -9.11 -9.80 4.99
CA PHE A 66 -8.07 -10.79 4.68
C PHE A 66 -6.91 -10.74 5.68
N LEU A 67 -6.52 -9.55 6.15
CA LEU A 67 -5.49 -9.38 7.18
C LEU A 67 -5.98 -9.66 8.60
N THR A 68 -7.29 -9.85 8.81
CA THR A 68 -7.83 -10.41 10.05
C THR A 68 -7.73 -11.93 10.04
N LEU A 69 -7.88 -12.56 8.86
CA LEU A 69 -7.77 -14.01 8.69
C LEU A 69 -6.31 -14.50 8.66
N ASP A 70 -5.43 -13.78 7.96
CA ASP A 70 -3.99 -14.04 7.90
C ASP A 70 -3.25 -12.70 7.86
N GLU A 71 -2.88 -12.20 9.02
CA GLU A 71 -2.17 -10.92 9.15
C GLU A 71 -0.77 -10.93 8.53
N ARG A 72 -0.23 -12.11 8.21
CA ARG A 72 1.05 -12.29 7.52
C ARG A 72 0.87 -12.54 6.03
N ASN A 73 -0.35 -12.39 5.49
CA ASN A 73 -0.63 -12.53 4.07
C ASN A 73 0.03 -11.38 3.27
N PHE A 74 1.24 -11.64 2.80
CA PHE A 74 2.03 -10.66 2.06
C PHE A 74 1.36 -10.22 0.74
N HIS A 75 0.54 -11.07 0.12
CA HIS A 75 -0.20 -10.69 -1.09
C HIS A 75 -1.24 -9.62 -0.78
N CYS A 76 -1.94 -9.77 0.34
CA CYS A 76 -2.93 -8.80 0.80
C CYS A 76 -2.26 -7.48 1.21
N TRP A 77 -1.12 -7.52 1.92
CA TRP A 77 -0.34 -6.31 2.22
C TRP A 77 0.14 -5.60 0.95
N ASN A 78 0.63 -6.34 -0.04
CA ASN A 78 1.00 -5.78 -1.35
C ASN A 78 -0.20 -5.14 -2.06
N TYR A 79 -1.37 -5.78 -1.98
CA TYR A 79 -2.58 -5.26 -2.58
C TYR A 79 -3.08 -3.99 -1.88
N ARG A 80 -3.06 -3.96 -0.53
CA ARG A 80 -3.39 -2.76 0.25
C ARG A 80 -2.53 -1.57 -0.15
N ARG A 81 -1.20 -1.75 -0.25
CA ARG A 81 -0.28 -0.71 -0.73
C ARG A 81 -0.63 -0.20 -2.12
N PHE A 82 -1.02 -1.10 -3.03
CA PHE A 82 -1.50 -0.72 -4.36
C PHE A 82 -2.76 0.15 -4.27
N VAL A 83 -3.75 -0.24 -3.47
CA VAL A 83 -5.00 0.52 -3.29
C VAL A 83 -4.72 1.91 -2.70
N ILE A 84 -3.83 2.00 -1.69
CA ILE A 84 -3.39 3.28 -1.11
C ILE A 84 -2.70 4.16 -2.16
N SER A 85 -1.84 3.60 -3.00
CA SER A 85 -1.22 4.34 -4.09
C SER A 85 -2.27 4.88 -5.06
N CYS A 86 -3.27 4.07 -5.44
CA CYS A 86 -4.38 4.52 -6.28
C CYS A 86 -5.18 5.65 -5.62
N LEU A 87 -5.39 5.59 -4.30
CA LEU A 87 -6.13 6.59 -3.54
C LEU A 87 -5.37 7.92 -3.46
N ILE A 88 -4.06 7.88 -3.19
CA ILE A 88 -3.20 9.06 -3.21
C ILE A 88 -3.20 9.70 -4.61
N SER A 89 -3.09 8.89 -5.67
CA SER A 89 -3.15 9.38 -7.05
C SER A 89 -4.52 9.92 -7.45
N PHE A 90 -5.60 9.44 -6.84
CA PHE A 90 -6.94 9.97 -7.04
C PHE A 90 -7.10 11.37 -6.45
N PHE A 91 -6.61 11.60 -5.23
CA PHE A 91 -6.66 12.93 -4.58
C PHE A 91 -5.61 13.90 -5.11
N SER A 92 -4.44 13.40 -5.52
CA SER A 92 -3.37 14.25 -6.03
C SER A 92 -3.62 14.64 -7.49
N SER A 93 -3.88 15.93 -7.74
CA SER A 93 -3.86 16.50 -9.10
C SER A 93 -2.44 16.62 -9.69
N SER A 94 -1.41 16.17 -8.95
CA SER A 94 0.00 16.38 -9.27
C SER A 94 0.62 15.20 -10.01
N LYS A 95 1.38 15.49 -11.07
CA LYS A 95 2.24 14.53 -11.79
C LYS A 95 3.27 13.84 -10.88
N VAL A 96 3.44 14.28 -9.63
CA VAL A 96 4.26 13.60 -8.62
C VAL A 96 3.64 12.26 -8.19
N ALA A 97 2.31 12.15 -8.13
CA ALA A 97 1.64 10.89 -7.80
C ALA A 97 1.78 9.85 -8.92
N GLU A 98 1.91 10.29 -10.18
CA GLU A 98 2.27 9.41 -11.31
C GLU A 98 3.69 8.83 -11.17
N LYS A 99 4.59 9.46 -10.40
CA LYS A 99 5.93 8.91 -10.09
C LYS A 99 5.92 7.97 -8.89
N LEU A 100 4.95 8.09 -7.99
CA LEU A 100 4.71 7.14 -6.89
C LEU A 100 4.14 5.81 -7.41
N ILE A 101 3.40 5.88 -8.52
CA ILE A 101 3.01 4.71 -9.31
C ILE A 101 4.21 4.36 -10.20
N PRO A 102 4.84 3.17 -10.10
CA PRO A 102 5.94 2.80 -10.97
C PRO A 102 5.50 2.91 -12.44
N ASN A 103 6.17 3.77 -13.19
CA ASN A 103 5.99 4.01 -14.63
C ASN A 103 5.69 2.72 -15.38
N GLY A 104 4.43 2.49 -15.77
CA GLY A 104 4.01 1.71 -16.94
C GLY A 104 4.48 0.27 -17.10
N SER A 105 5.37 -0.25 -16.27
CA SER A 105 5.89 -1.60 -16.31
C SER A 105 5.06 -2.44 -15.35
N TRP A 106 3.81 -2.66 -15.74
CA TRP A 106 2.96 -3.72 -15.23
C TRP A 106 3.43 -5.10 -15.71
N ASN A 107 4.73 -5.22 -16.05
CA ASN A 107 5.37 -6.45 -16.45
C ASN A 107 5.71 -7.26 -15.19
N CYS A 108 4.85 -8.26 -14.95
CA CYS A 108 5.23 -9.66 -14.89
C CYS A 108 6.60 -9.93 -14.24
N CYS A 109 6.59 -10.48 -13.03
CA CYS A 109 7.66 -11.36 -12.54
C CYS A 109 9.10 -10.87 -12.79
N SER A 110 9.55 -9.83 -12.09
CA SER A 110 10.97 -9.75 -11.77
C SER A 110 11.13 -9.31 -10.32
N HIS A 111 11.61 -10.27 -9.52
CA HIS A 111 11.85 -10.24 -8.09
C HIS A 111 10.63 -10.51 -7.20
N ILE A 112 10.82 -11.49 -6.33
CA ILE A 112 10.10 -11.72 -5.07
C ILE A 112 10.04 -10.44 -4.19
N MET A 113 10.64 -9.32 -4.61
CA MET A 113 10.57 -8.00 -4.01
C MET A 113 10.74 -6.89 -5.08
N GLY A 114 9.71 -6.10 -5.38
CA GLY A 114 9.83 -4.87 -6.17
C GLY A 114 8.52 -4.06 -6.28
N PRO A 115 8.62 -2.74 -6.53
CA PRO A 115 8.96 -1.73 -5.52
C PRO A 115 7.78 -1.54 -4.53
N GLN A 116 8.08 -1.63 -3.23
CA GLN A 116 7.10 -1.67 -2.13
C GLN A 116 6.60 -0.27 -1.76
N LEU A 117 5.94 0.40 -2.72
CA LEU A 117 5.92 1.86 -2.92
C LEU A 117 7.19 2.29 -3.66
N ALA A 118 7.08 3.24 -4.59
CA ALA A 118 8.24 3.80 -5.28
C ALA A 118 9.38 3.99 -4.28
N ASP A 119 10.58 3.50 -4.62
CA ASP A 119 11.74 3.79 -3.80
C ASP A 119 11.91 5.31 -3.79
N PHE A 120 11.45 5.96 -2.73
CA PHE A 120 11.66 7.39 -2.53
C PHE A 120 13.15 7.72 -2.54
N ASN A 121 14.03 6.74 -2.30
CA ASN A 121 15.49 6.88 -2.32
C ASN A 121 16.16 6.63 -3.68
N THR A 122 15.56 5.91 -4.64
CA THR A 122 16.25 5.56 -5.91
C THR A 122 16.01 6.57 -7.04
N THR A 123 15.26 7.65 -6.76
CA THR A 123 15.22 8.86 -7.60
C THR A 123 15.78 10.11 -6.92
N VAL A 124 16.50 9.97 -5.80
CA VAL A 124 17.10 11.12 -5.09
C VAL A 124 18.44 11.47 -5.72
N ASP A 125 18.37 12.09 -6.89
CA ASP A 125 19.40 13.03 -7.35
C ASP A 125 18.77 14.26 -8.03
N ILE A 126 17.50 14.54 -7.74
CA ILE A 126 16.81 15.77 -8.20
C ILE A 126 16.08 16.38 -6.99
N GLY A 127 16.46 17.61 -6.64
CA GLY A 127 16.11 18.33 -5.39
C GLY A 127 14.70 18.10 -4.84
N LEU A 128 14.65 17.51 -3.64
CA LEU A 128 13.49 16.82 -3.05
C LEU A 128 12.60 17.66 -2.11
N ASP A 129 12.86 18.95 -1.87
CA ASP A 129 12.01 19.69 -0.90
C ASP A 129 10.65 20.09 -1.49
N SER A 130 10.58 20.56 -2.74
CA SER A 130 9.36 21.21 -3.24
C SER A 130 8.19 20.27 -3.58
N GLY A 131 8.49 19.05 -4.03
CA GLY A 131 7.47 18.07 -4.46
C GLY A 131 6.78 17.34 -3.31
N LEU A 132 7.55 17.04 -2.27
CA LEU A 132 7.05 16.35 -1.08
C LEU A 132 6.22 17.31 -0.21
N GLU A 133 6.69 18.56 -0.01
CA GLU A 133 5.91 19.61 0.68
C GLU A 133 4.54 19.83 0.03
N THR A 134 4.49 19.87 -1.31
CA THR A 134 3.23 20.04 -2.05
C THR A 134 2.27 18.88 -1.81
N LEU A 135 2.77 17.64 -1.85
CA LEU A 135 1.96 16.44 -1.59
C LEU A 135 1.43 16.40 -0.14
N MET A 136 2.24 16.85 0.80
CA MET A 136 1.96 16.83 2.23
C MET A 136 1.10 18.01 2.71
N SER A 137 0.87 19.00 1.85
CA SER A 137 -0.09 20.08 2.09
C SER A 137 -1.56 19.64 1.91
N ASP A 138 -1.79 18.52 1.22
CA ASP A 138 -3.14 17.98 0.99
C ASP A 138 -3.65 17.25 2.24
N SER A 139 -4.80 17.70 2.76
CA SER A 139 -5.42 17.13 3.95
C SER A 139 -5.86 15.67 3.75
N ASN A 140 -6.30 15.29 2.55
CA ASN A 140 -6.73 13.93 2.25
C ASN A 140 -5.52 12.99 2.25
N ILE A 141 -4.42 13.40 1.61
CA ILE A 141 -3.20 12.61 1.54
C ILE A 141 -2.59 12.43 2.93
N THR A 142 -2.54 13.52 3.71
CA THR A 142 -2.10 13.47 5.10
C THR A 142 -2.94 12.50 5.93
N SER A 143 -4.27 12.52 5.77
CA SER A 143 -5.18 11.61 6.45
C SER A 143 -4.96 10.15 6.04
N ILE A 144 -4.70 9.87 4.76
CA ILE A 144 -4.43 8.52 4.26
C ILE A 144 -3.13 7.98 4.86
N ILE A 145 -2.05 8.76 4.83
CA ILE A 145 -0.74 8.36 5.37
C ILE A 145 -0.86 8.10 6.88
N THR A 146 -1.57 8.96 7.60
CA THR A 146 -1.80 8.80 9.04
C THR A 146 -2.62 7.54 9.34
N SER A 147 -3.69 7.29 8.57
CA SER A 147 -4.49 6.06 8.71
C SER A 147 -3.67 4.80 8.48
N GLU A 148 -2.75 4.78 7.51
CA GLU A 148 -1.89 3.62 7.28
C GLU A 148 -0.82 3.45 8.37
N TRP A 149 -0.34 4.56 8.93
CA TRP A 149 0.54 4.54 10.10
C TRP A 149 -0.15 3.89 11.29
N ASP A 150 -1.38 4.28 11.58
CA ASP A 150 -2.16 3.70 12.68
C ASP A 150 -2.49 2.22 12.41
N PHE A 151 -2.84 1.87 11.17
CA PHE A 151 -3.11 0.49 10.77
C PHE A 151 -1.89 -0.42 10.96
N THR A 152 -0.69 0.02 10.57
CA THR A 152 0.53 -0.75 10.77
C THR A 152 0.88 -0.89 12.25
N GLY A 153 0.68 0.16 13.05
CA GLY A 153 0.89 0.13 14.50
C GLY A 153 0.00 -0.92 15.16
N LEU A 154 -1.31 -0.88 14.87
CA LEU A 154 -2.27 -1.88 15.36
C LEU A 154 -1.88 -3.31 14.95
N LYS A 155 -1.38 -3.52 13.74
CA LYS A 155 -0.96 -4.86 13.27
C LYS A 155 0.32 -5.35 13.94
N ILE A 156 1.24 -4.45 14.33
CA ILE A 156 2.44 -4.79 15.08
C ILE A 156 2.10 -5.11 16.54
N GLU A 157 1.25 -4.30 17.18
CA GLU A 157 0.81 -4.53 18.56
C GLU A 157 0.08 -5.88 18.73
N ASN A 158 -0.68 -6.29 17.72
CA ASN A 158 -1.35 -7.59 17.72
C ASN A 158 -0.40 -8.76 17.46
N ASN A 159 0.67 -8.55 16.67
CA ASN A 159 1.64 -9.58 16.34
C ASN A 159 3.01 -8.98 15.99
N PHE A 160 3.96 -9.13 16.92
CA PHE A 160 5.34 -8.69 16.74
C PHE A 160 6.12 -9.50 15.69
N SER A 161 5.63 -10.67 15.28
CA SER A 161 6.18 -11.42 14.14
C SER A 161 5.72 -10.92 12.77
N ASN A 162 4.95 -9.83 12.71
CA ASN A 162 4.37 -9.34 11.46
C ASN A 162 5.38 -8.54 10.62
N TYR A 163 6.28 -9.24 9.93
CA TYR A 163 7.25 -8.65 9.00
C TYR A 163 6.63 -7.68 8.01
N SER A 164 5.45 -7.99 7.47
CA SER A 164 4.82 -7.16 6.45
C SER A 164 4.38 -5.81 7.00
N ALA A 165 3.92 -5.77 8.24
CA ALA A 165 3.55 -4.54 8.94
C ALA A 165 4.79 -3.69 9.28
N PHE A 166 5.83 -4.28 9.88
CA PHE A 166 7.10 -3.58 10.13
C PHE A 166 7.71 -3.03 8.85
N HIS A 167 7.80 -3.85 7.81
CA HIS A 167 8.32 -3.43 6.52
C HIS A 167 7.53 -2.23 5.97
N TYR A 168 6.20 -2.28 6.01
CA TYR A 168 5.39 -1.16 5.53
C TYR A 168 5.57 0.09 6.39
N ARG A 169 5.59 -0.05 7.71
CA ARG A 169 5.85 1.05 8.65
C ARG A 169 7.16 1.77 8.36
N SER A 170 8.20 1.04 7.96
CA SER A 170 9.53 1.62 7.64
C SER A 170 9.47 2.58 6.45
N LYS A 171 8.56 2.32 5.51
CA LYS A 171 8.33 3.14 4.32
C LYS A 171 7.44 4.35 4.63
N LEU A 172 6.57 4.25 5.64
CA LEU A 172 5.72 5.34 6.10
C LEU A 172 6.46 6.31 7.03
N LEU A 173 7.44 5.83 7.80
CA LEU A 173 8.15 6.62 8.82
C LEU A 173 8.75 7.93 8.26
N PRO A 174 9.46 7.96 7.11
CA PRO A 174 9.95 9.22 6.55
C PRO A 174 8.82 10.22 6.25
N LEU A 175 7.67 9.73 5.79
CA LEU A 175 6.51 10.57 5.49
C LEU A 175 5.89 11.14 6.77
N ILE A 176 5.75 10.34 7.82
CA ILE A 176 5.20 10.82 9.09
C ILE A 176 6.15 11.84 9.74
N LEU A 177 7.46 11.63 9.67
CA LEU A 177 8.45 12.59 10.18
C LEU A 177 8.35 13.93 9.45
N SER A 178 8.18 13.91 8.13
CA SER A 178 7.97 15.12 7.33
C SER A 178 6.63 15.82 7.67
N LEU A 179 5.57 15.09 8.04
CA LEU A 179 4.28 15.69 8.45
C LEU A 179 4.38 16.42 9.79
N GLN A 180 5.19 15.91 10.73
CA GLN A 180 5.20 16.42 12.09
C GLN A 180 6.01 17.73 12.27
N GLY A 181 6.82 18.12 11.28
CA GLY A 181 7.34 19.49 11.06
C GLY A 181 8.23 20.12 12.15
N ALA A 182 8.38 19.48 13.32
CA ALA A 182 9.19 19.95 14.43
C ALA A 182 10.21 18.90 14.83
N LYS A 183 11.49 19.28 14.92
CA LYS A 183 12.58 18.39 15.34
C LYS A 183 12.24 17.61 16.61
N ASP A 184 11.62 18.27 17.59
CA ASP A 184 11.27 17.65 18.87
C ASP A 184 10.15 16.58 18.76
N ARG A 185 9.18 16.76 17.85
CA ARG A 185 8.13 15.77 17.61
C ARG A 185 8.67 14.55 16.87
N GLY A 186 9.51 14.78 15.87
CA GLY A 186 10.19 13.70 15.15
C GLY A 186 11.11 12.89 16.05
N LEU A 187 11.82 13.54 16.99
CA LEU A 187 12.63 12.86 18.00
C LEU A 187 11.78 12.01 18.94
N LYS A 188 10.64 12.52 19.39
CA LYS A 188 9.71 11.74 20.22
C LYS A 188 9.19 10.52 19.46
N LEU A 189 8.72 10.70 18.22
CA LEU A 189 8.24 9.60 17.39
C LEU A 189 9.33 8.53 17.20
N ALA A 190 10.56 8.94 16.91
CA ALA A 190 11.68 8.00 16.77
C ALA A 190 11.96 7.25 18.08
N ALA A 191 11.81 7.90 19.24
CA ALA A 191 11.96 7.26 20.54
C ALA A 191 10.82 6.25 20.82
N ASP A 192 9.57 6.62 20.54
CA ASP A 192 8.40 5.76 20.70
C ASP A 192 8.51 4.53 19.77
N GLU A 193 8.96 4.72 18.52
CA GLU A 193 9.23 3.63 17.58
C GLU A 193 10.32 2.69 18.12
N LEU A 194 11.42 3.24 18.63
CA LEU A 194 12.52 2.46 19.20
C LEU A 194 12.04 1.60 20.39
N GLU A 195 11.13 2.13 21.21
CA GLU A 195 10.54 1.39 22.31
C GLU A 195 9.73 0.19 21.83
N ILE A 196 8.86 0.36 20.82
CA ILE A 196 8.08 -0.74 20.24
C ILE A 196 8.99 -1.83 19.68
N ILE A 197 10.07 -1.45 18.98
CA ILE A 197 11.03 -2.41 18.43
C ILE A 197 11.74 -3.17 19.54
N HIS A 198 12.18 -2.49 20.59
CA HIS A 198 12.79 -3.15 21.74
C HIS A 198 11.82 -4.12 22.40
N GLN A 199 10.56 -3.73 22.61
CA GLN A 199 9.53 -4.62 23.15
C GLN A 199 9.32 -5.85 22.27
N ALA A 200 9.26 -5.69 20.95
CA ALA A 200 9.16 -6.79 20.00
C ALA A 200 10.36 -7.74 20.11
N ILE A 201 11.60 -7.21 20.11
CA ILE A 201 12.83 -8.00 20.25
C ILE A 201 12.89 -8.72 21.60
N TYR A 202 12.48 -8.09 22.70
CA TYR A 202 12.46 -8.72 24.02
C TYR A 202 11.40 -9.82 24.12
N THR A 203 10.26 -9.66 23.44
CA THR A 203 9.17 -10.63 23.47
C THR A 203 9.51 -11.85 22.61
N GLU A 204 10.09 -11.62 21.42
CA GLU A 204 10.41 -12.67 20.44
C GLU A 204 11.82 -12.47 19.85
N PRO A 205 12.89 -12.78 20.60
CA PRO A 205 14.27 -12.53 20.15
C PRO A 205 14.69 -13.34 18.93
N ASP A 206 14.02 -14.46 18.65
CA ASP A 206 14.26 -15.29 17.46
C ASP A 206 13.56 -14.74 16.20
N ASP A 207 12.62 -13.79 16.34
CA ASP A 207 11.93 -13.19 15.20
C ASP A 207 12.82 -12.16 14.50
N GLN A 208 13.24 -12.50 13.29
CA GLN A 208 14.11 -11.65 12.49
C GLN A 208 13.45 -10.32 12.10
N SER A 209 12.13 -10.26 12.00
CA SER A 209 11.40 -9.08 11.52
C SER A 209 11.73 -7.81 12.31
N ALA A 210 11.73 -7.91 13.64
CA ALA A 210 12.03 -6.79 14.51
C ALA A 210 13.50 -6.36 14.40
N TRP A 211 14.43 -7.33 14.28
CA TRP A 211 15.86 -7.04 14.06
C TRP A 211 16.15 -6.36 12.73
N TRP A 212 15.43 -6.74 11.67
CA TRP A 212 15.57 -6.11 10.36
C TRP A 212 15.04 -4.68 10.35
N TYR A 213 13.99 -4.38 11.11
CA TYR A 213 13.46 -3.03 11.25
C TYR A 213 14.33 -2.14 12.15
N TYR A 214 14.99 -2.73 13.15
CA TYR A 214 15.92 -2.04 14.06
C TYR A 214 17.17 -1.47 13.36
N ARG A 215 17.67 -2.19 12.35
CA ARG A 215 18.92 -1.88 11.64
C ARG A 215 18.77 -0.69 10.68
#